data_AF-A0A952FT94-F1
#
_entry.id   AF-A0A952FT94-F1
#
_cell.length_a   1.000
_cell.length_b   1.000
_cell.length_c   1.000
_cell.angle_alpha   90.00
_cell.angle_beta   90.00
_cell.angle_gamma   90.00
#
_symmetry.space_group_name_H-M   'P 1'
#
loop_
_entity.id
_entity.type
_entity.pdbx_description
1 polymer ?
#
loop_
_entity_poly.entity_id
_entity_poly.type
_entity_poly.pdbx_seq_one_letter_code
_entity_poly.pdbx_strand_id
1 'polypeptide(L)'
;MGNAHLEKWRSLVDEFREKARQLELEERSTCLACTAEERARVAEAQHFMENSGLGQALCVLVWDVRRFVAWSCHAKDRSVPPEYTELEMVADNMKDFAARFSYRGRGYAIAFREHVSSHPDPHADSRGEASLFAEDRVVFGVSMTSRPGAAYDDWQPATVEAFRPGSWIADLLEMHREHNRTVQAAQAKAWDEVTSRRAAMISLE
;
A
#
# COMPACT_ATOMS: atom_id res chain seq x y z
N MET A 1 25.97 -12.49 -19.28
CA MET A 1 24.55 -12.80 -19.58
C MET A 1 23.66 -12.04 -18.59
N GLY A 2 23.39 -10.74 -18.79
CA GLY A 2 22.72 -9.94 -17.75
C GLY A 2 21.96 -8.68 -18.18
N ASN A 3 21.79 -8.39 -19.47
CA ASN A 3 21.07 -7.18 -19.93
C ASN A 3 19.77 -7.48 -20.68
N ALA A 4 19.68 -8.60 -21.40
CA ALA A 4 18.51 -8.93 -22.22
C ALA A 4 17.23 -9.17 -21.40
N HIS A 5 17.36 -9.63 -20.15
CA HIS A 5 16.22 -9.83 -19.26
C HIS A 5 15.70 -8.48 -18.75
N LEU A 6 16.58 -7.60 -18.28
CA LEU A 6 16.23 -6.26 -17.79
C LEU A 6 15.63 -5.36 -18.89
N GLU A 7 16.15 -5.42 -20.12
CA GLU A 7 15.57 -4.68 -21.25
C GLU A 7 14.18 -5.19 -21.62
N LYS A 8 13.98 -6.51 -21.60
CA LYS A 8 12.67 -7.12 -21.85
C LYS A 8 11.65 -6.73 -20.77
N TRP A 9 12.07 -6.60 -19.51
CA TRP A 9 11.21 -6.16 -18.40
C TRP A 9 10.92 -4.66 -18.40
N ARG A 10 11.88 -3.80 -18.75
CA ARG A 10 11.63 -2.35 -18.95
C ARG A 10 10.64 -2.12 -20.08
N SER A 11 10.80 -2.84 -21.19
CA SER A 11 9.85 -2.82 -22.31
C SER A 11 8.45 -3.24 -21.86
N LEU A 12 8.34 -4.24 -20.98
CA LEU A 12 7.07 -4.72 -20.46
C LEU A 12 6.40 -3.71 -19.53
N VAL A 13 7.18 -3.05 -18.67
CA VAL A 13 6.71 -1.97 -17.78
C VAL A 13 6.26 -0.75 -18.58
N ASP A 14 6.99 -0.38 -19.62
CA ASP A 14 6.60 0.74 -20.49
C ASP A 14 5.36 0.38 -21.35
N GLU A 15 5.22 -0.86 -21.79
CA GLU A 15 4.02 -1.36 -22.46
C GLU A 15 2.81 -1.40 -21.51
N PHE A 16 3.02 -1.76 -20.24
CA PHE A 16 1.98 -1.68 -19.20
C PHE A 16 1.58 -0.24 -18.89
N ARG A 17 2.56 0.68 -18.84
CA ARG A 17 2.29 2.13 -18.66
C ARG A 17 1.56 2.74 -19.84
N GLU A 18 1.82 2.27 -21.05
CA GLU A 18 1.12 2.72 -22.25
C GLU A 18 -0.29 2.15 -22.30
N LYS A 19 -0.48 0.85 -21.98
CA LYS A 19 -1.82 0.26 -21.88
C LYS A 19 -2.66 0.87 -20.77
N ALA A 20 -2.07 1.18 -19.62
CA ALA A 20 -2.76 1.89 -18.54
C ALA A 20 -3.18 3.30 -18.98
N ARG A 21 -2.29 4.05 -19.64
CA ARG A 21 -2.63 5.37 -20.21
C ARG A 21 -3.67 5.29 -21.32
N GLN A 22 -3.65 4.26 -22.16
CA GLN A 22 -4.67 4.04 -23.19
C GLN A 22 -6.02 3.67 -22.56
N LEU A 23 -6.04 2.82 -21.54
CA LEU A 23 -7.25 2.50 -20.77
C LEU A 23 -7.81 3.74 -20.06
N GLU A 24 -6.97 4.59 -19.46
CA GLU A 24 -7.39 5.86 -18.86
C GLU A 24 -7.93 6.84 -19.92
N LEU A 25 -7.37 6.85 -21.13
CA LEU A 25 -7.85 7.68 -22.25
C LEU A 25 -9.17 7.16 -22.83
N GLU A 26 -9.30 5.84 -22.97
CA GLU A 26 -10.52 5.15 -23.36
C GLU A 26 -11.61 5.37 -22.30
N GLU A 27 -11.31 5.21 -21.02
CA GLU A 27 -12.20 5.53 -19.90
C GLU A 27 -12.60 7.00 -19.90
N ARG A 28 -11.68 7.95 -20.11
CA ARG A 28 -12.03 9.38 -20.25
C ARG A 28 -12.94 9.66 -21.45
N SER A 29 -12.79 8.95 -22.55
CA SER A 29 -13.68 9.06 -23.71
C SER A 29 -15.04 8.37 -23.49
N THR A 30 -15.09 7.37 -22.60
CA THR A 30 -16.27 6.57 -22.25
C THR A 30 -17.01 7.11 -21.01
N CYS A 31 -16.38 8.00 -20.22
CA CYS A 31 -16.87 8.57 -18.96
C CYS A 31 -18.12 9.47 -19.11
N LEU A 32 -18.63 9.68 -20.32
CA LEU A 32 -19.92 10.34 -20.55
C LEU A 32 -21.13 9.39 -20.49
N ALA A 33 -20.94 8.09 -20.26
CA ALA A 33 -22.06 7.15 -20.11
C ALA A 33 -21.81 6.01 -19.10
N CYS A 34 -21.55 6.31 -17.82
CA CYS A 34 -21.67 5.30 -16.77
C CYS A 34 -23.15 4.91 -16.60
N THR A 35 -23.48 3.66 -16.92
CA THR A 35 -24.82 3.09 -16.71
C THR A 35 -25.20 3.11 -15.22
N ALA A 36 -26.50 3.00 -14.91
CA ALA A 36 -26.95 2.88 -13.53
C ALA A 36 -26.37 1.64 -12.82
N GLU A 37 -26.16 0.55 -13.58
CA GLU A 37 -25.59 -0.69 -13.08
C GLU A 37 -24.11 -0.54 -12.71
N GLU A 38 -23.31 0.13 -13.55
CA GLU A 38 -21.90 0.40 -13.24
C GLU A 38 -21.74 1.28 -12.00
N ARG A 39 -22.59 2.31 -11.86
CA ARG A 39 -22.61 3.15 -10.64
C ARG A 39 -22.99 2.35 -9.40
N ALA A 40 -23.93 1.41 -9.50
CA ALA A 40 -24.30 0.54 -8.41
C ALA A 40 -23.14 -0.38 -7.99
N ARG A 41 -22.40 -0.95 -8.96
CA ARG A 41 -21.22 -1.78 -8.69
C ARG A 41 -20.09 -1.01 -8.00
N VAL A 42 -19.82 0.23 -8.44
CA VAL A 42 -18.82 1.09 -7.79
C VAL A 42 -19.25 1.44 -6.36
N ALA A 43 -20.53 1.78 -6.15
CA ALA A 43 -21.05 2.08 -4.82
C ALA A 43 -20.99 0.85 -3.89
N GLU A 44 -21.28 -0.35 -4.40
CA GLU A 44 -21.14 -1.60 -3.65
C GLU A 44 -19.69 -1.88 -3.25
N ALA A 45 -18.74 -1.72 -4.18
CA ALA A 45 -17.32 -1.88 -3.90
C ALA A 45 -16.80 -0.85 -2.87
N GLN A 46 -17.25 0.39 -2.98
CA GLN A 46 -16.93 1.46 -2.02
C GLN A 46 -17.46 1.11 -0.64
N HIS A 47 -18.74 0.72 -0.55
CA HIS A 47 -19.36 0.31 0.71
C HIS A 47 -18.68 -0.91 1.33
N PHE A 48 -18.27 -1.87 0.51
CA PHE A 48 -17.54 -3.03 0.97
C PHE A 48 -16.16 -2.66 1.52
N MET A 49 -15.41 -1.78 0.84
CA MET A 49 -14.13 -1.28 1.34
C MET A 49 -14.27 -0.59 2.70
N GLU A 50 -15.24 0.32 2.83
CA GLU A 50 -15.49 1.10 4.05
C GLU A 50 -15.81 0.22 5.26
N ASN A 51 -16.58 -0.86 5.06
CA ASN A 51 -17.00 -1.73 6.16
C ASN A 51 -16.03 -2.87 6.48
N SER A 52 -15.17 -3.27 5.53
CA SER A 52 -14.26 -4.41 5.69
C SER A 52 -12.89 -4.03 6.26
N GLY A 53 -12.52 -2.75 6.20
CA GLY A 53 -11.17 -2.28 6.54
C GLY A 53 -10.12 -2.60 5.47
N LEU A 54 -10.52 -3.02 4.27
CA LEU A 54 -9.59 -3.35 3.18
C LEU A 54 -8.75 -2.16 2.73
N GLY A 55 -9.34 -0.96 2.68
CA GLY A 55 -8.60 0.25 2.32
C GLY A 55 -7.43 0.47 3.25
N GLN A 56 -7.69 0.47 4.56
CA GLN A 56 -6.68 0.63 5.61
C GLN A 56 -5.64 -0.49 5.57
N ALA A 57 -6.07 -1.72 5.33
CA ALA A 57 -5.18 -2.85 5.17
C ALA A 57 -4.18 -2.63 4.01
N LEU A 58 -4.66 -2.14 2.86
CA LEU A 58 -3.78 -1.81 1.73
C LEU A 58 -2.84 -0.65 2.05
N CYS A 59 -3.35 0.43 2.65
CA CYS A 59 -2.52 1.58 3.03
C CYS A 59 -1.35 1.17 3.94
N VAL A 60 -1.62 0.32 4.94
CA VAL A 60 -0.60 -0.21 5.84
C VAL A 60 0.38 -1.14 5.12
N LEU A 61 -0.13 -2.07 4.32
CA LEU A 61 0.68 -3.07 3.63
C LEU A 61 1.70 -2.42 2.69
N VAL A 62 1.30 -1.35 1.99
CA VAL A 62 2.16 -0.54 1.11
C VAL A 62 3.45 -0.16 1.84
N TRP A 63 3.34 0.39 3.05
CA TRP A 63 4.48 0.85 3.83
C TRP A 63 5.26 -0.27 4.50
N ASP A 64 4.58 -1.34 4.94
CA ASP A 64 5.25 -2.51 5.50
C ASP A 64 6.13 -3.21 4.46
N VAL A 65 5.59 -3.50 3.28
CA VAL A 65 6.37 -4.13 2.21
C VAL A 65 7.51 -3.22 1.78
N ARG A 66 7.28 -1.90 1.64
CA ARG A 66 8.37 -0.95 1.36
C ARG A 66 9.49 -1.07 2.39
N ARG A 67 9.17 -1.16 3.67
CA ARG A 67 10.17 -1.34 4.75
C ARG A 67 10.91 -2.67 4.66
N PHE A 68 10.23 -3.73 4.25
CA PHE A 68 10.82 -5.04 4.09
C PHE A 68 11.79 -5.10 2.92
N VAL A 69 11.50 -4.42 1.80
CA VAL A 69 12.35 -4.42 0.61
C VAL A 69 13.40 -3.31 0.58
N ALA A 70 13.15 -2.14 1.18
CA ALA A 70 14.06 -1.01 1.15
C ALA A 70 15.07 -1.08 2.31
N TRP A 71 16.34 -1.25 1.95
CA TRP A 71 17.45 -1.28 2.92
C TRP A 71 17.52 -0.03 3.81
N SER A 72 17.13 1.14 3.28
CA SER A 72 17.07 2.43 3.96
C SER A 72 15.91 2.54 4.96
N CYS A 73 14.90 1.67 4.83
CA CYS A 73 13.73 1.61 5.69
C CYS A 73 13.81 0.46 6.71
N HIS A 74 14.92 -0.28 6.76
CA HIS A 74 15.19 -1.25 7.82
C HIS A 74 15.35 -0.52 9.16
N ALA A 75 14.23 -0.29 9.84
CA ALA A 75 14.27 -0.04 11.28
C ALA A 75 14.80 -1.32 11.94
N LYS A 76 15.81 -1.18 12.82
CA LYS A 76 16.40 -2.30 13.57
C LYS A 76 15.38 -3.14 14.35
N ASP A 77 14.16 -2.63 14.52
CA ASP A 77 13.14 -3.15 15.44
C ASP A 77 11.96 -3.86 14.73
N ARG A 78 11.95 -3.96 13.40
CA ARG A 78 10.92 -4.74 12.66
C ARG A 78 11.57 -5.68 11.65
N SER A 79 11.76 -6.93 12.06
CA SER A 79 12.14 -8.00 11.15
C SER A 79 11.00 -8.32 10.17
N VAL A 80 11.35 -8.75 8.97
CA VAL A 80 10.40 -9.30 8.01
C VAL A 80 9.72 -10.55 8.62
N PRO A 81 8.39 -10.63 8.67
CA PRO A 81 7.71 -11.83 9.15
C PRO A 81 7.98 -13.03 8.22
N PRO A 82 8.11 -14.26 8.74
CA PRO A 82 8.50 -15.44 7.96
C PRO A 82 7.49 -15.83 6.87
N GLU A 83 6.24 -15.37 6.98
CA GLU A 83 5.19 -15.57 5.97
C GLU A 83 5.48 -14.79 4.68
N TYR A 84 6.30 -13.74 4.75
CA TYR A 84 6.76 -12.96 3.61
C TYR A 84 8.07 -13.53 3.06
N THR A 85 8.06 -13.80 1.75
CA THR A 85 9.19 -14.37 1.01
C THR A 85 9.31 -13.65 -0.33
N GLU A 86 10.38 -13.91 -1.09
CA GLU A 86 10.57 -13.37 -2.45
C GLU A 86 10.40 -11.84 -2.55
N LEU A 87 10.87 -11.14 -1.52
CA LEU A 87 10.79 -9.69 -1.39
C LEU A 87 11.76 -9.01 -2.36
N GLU A 88 11.20 -8.27 -3.32
CA GLU A 88 11.97 -7.58 -4.36
C GLU A 88 11.44 -6.15 -4.53
N MET A 89 12.32 -5.15 -4.41
CA MET A 89 12.00 -3.79 -4.85
C MET A 89 12.10 -3.72 -6.38
N VAL A 90 10.98 -3.42 -7.05
CA VAL A 90 10.91 -3.31 -8.51
C VAL A 90 11.26 -1.90 -8.96
N ALA A 91 10.79 -0.88 -8.24
CA ALA A 91 11.11 0.52 -8.49
C ALA A 91 11.02 1.30 -7.17
N ASP A 92 11.94 2.24 -6.96
CA ASP A 92 11.89 3.20 -5.84
C ASP A 92 12.36 4.57 -6.32
N ASN A 93 11.43 5.51 -6.41
CA ASN A 93 11.65 6.91 -6.76
C ASN A 93 11.31 7.84 -5.58
N MET A 94 11.47 7.37 -4.34
CA MET A 94 11.05 8.01 -3.09
C MET A 94 9.54 8.22 -2.94
N LYS A 95 8.91 8.92 -3.89
CA LYS A 95 7.47 9.23 -3.91
C LYS A 95 6.63 8.17 -4.61
N ASP A 96 7.26 7.44 -5.52
CA ASP A 96 6.64 6.34 -6.24
C ASP A 96 7.47 5.09 -6.01
N PHE A 97 6.82 3.97 -5.73
CA PHE A 97 7.54 2.71 -5.61
C PHE A 97 6.66 1.52 -5.99
N ALA A 98 7.31 0.42 -6.32
CA ALA A 98 6.66 -0.86 -6.55
C ALA A 98 7.52 -1.98 -5.99
N ALA A 99 6.88 -2.97 -5.38
CA ALA A 99 7.54 -4.11 -4.77
C ALA A 99 6.77 -5.39 -5.09
N ARG A 100 7.51 -6.50 -5.19
CA ARG A 100 6.99 -7.86 -5.30
C ARG A 100 7.31 -8.62 -4.02
N PHE A 101 6.41 -9.52 -3.66
CA PHE A 101 6.57 -10.38 -2.50
C PHE A 101 5.65 -11.59 -2.63
N SER A 102 6.00 -12.65 -1.94
CA SER A 102 5.16 -13.81 -1.76
C SER A 102 4.68 -13.88 -0.31
N TYR A 103 3.37 -14.01 -0.10
CA TYR A 103 2.77 -14.19 1.22
C TYR A 103 2.12 -15.57 1.32
N ARG A 104 2.58 -16.39 2.28
CA ARG A 104 2.13 -17.79 2.46
C ARG A 104 2.13 -18.60 1.15
N GLY A 105 3.16 -18.39 0.33
CA GLY A 105 3.37 -19.07 -0.95
C GLY A 105 2.56 -18.54 -2.14
N ARG A 106 1.79 -17.45 -1.96
CA ARG A 106 1.11 -16.75 -3.06
C ARG A 106 1.86 -15.48 -3.44
N GLY A 107 2.07 -15.27 -4.73
CA GLY A 107 2.77 -14.10 -5.25
C GLY A 107 1.86 -12.88 -5.36
N TYR A 108 2.37 -11.73 -4.90
CA TYR A 108 1.73 -10.43 -4.94
C TYR A 108 2.69 -9.36 -5.44
N ALA A 109 2.14 -8.27 -5.91
CA ALA A 109 2.88 -7.02 -6.06
C ALA A 109 2.07 -5.86 -5.51
N ILE A 110 2.75 -4.82 -5.07
CA ILE A 110 2.16 -3.55 -4.71
C ILE A 110 2.81 -2.43 -5.49
N ALA A 111 2.03 -1.43 -5.83
CA ALA A 111 2.50 -0.17 -6.37
C ALA A 111 1.87 0.98 -5.58
N PHE A 112 2.66 2.01 -5.32
CA PHE A 112 2.22 3.26 -4.76
C PHE A 112 2.76 4.41 -5.60
N ARG A 113 1.93 5.43 -5.80
CA ARG A 113 2.29 6.66 -6.49
C ARG A 113 1.73 7.85 -5.72
N GLU A 114 2.58 8.83 -5.46
CA GLU A 114 2.15 10.12 -4.94
C GLU A 114 1.84 11.05 -6.10
N HIS A 115 0.61 11.57 -6.16
CA HIS A 115 0.29 12.62 -7.11
C HIS A 115 0.93 13.92 -6.63
N VAL A 116 1.90 14.43 -7.40
CA VAL A 116 2.48 15.75 -7.13
C VAL A 116 1.35 16.77 -7.19
N SER A 117 0.94 17.29 -6.04
CA SER A 117 -0.03 18.37 -6.00
C SER A 117 0.62 19.59 -6.65
N SER A 118 0.13 19.99 -7.83
CA SER A 118 0.41 21.32 -8.40
C SER A 118 -0.29 22.44 -7.62
N HIS A 119 -0.91 22.11 -6.48
CA HIS A 119 -1.65 23.06 -5.66
C HIS A 119 -0.67 24.02 -4.97
N PRO A 120 -0.83 25.33 -5.14
CA PRO A 120 0.07 26.33 -4.55
C PRO A 120 -0.05 26.47 -3.03
N ASP A 121 -0.93 25.69 -2.39
CA ASP A 121 -1.19 25.74 -0.96
C ASP A 121 -0.34 24.67 -0.25
N PRO A 122 0.66 25.06 0.57
CA PRO A 122 1.45 24.12 1.36
C PRO A 122 0.64 23.40 2.45
N HIS A 123 -0.62 23.79 2.67
CA HIS A 123 -1.56 23.15 3.58
C HIS A 123 -2.57 22.24 2.88
N ALA A 124 -2.41 21.97 1.58
CA ALA A 124 -3.25 20.99 0.89
C ALA A 124 -2.89 19.56 1.29
N ASP A 125 -3.92 18.71 1.40
CA ASP A 125 -3.73 17.27 1.55
C ASP A 125 -2.92 16.71 0.38
N SER A 126 -1.95 15.85 0.69
CA SER A 126 -1.25 15.05 -0.31
C SER A 126 -2.20 13.97 -0.82
N ARG A 127 -2.10 13.64 -2.11
CA ARG A 127 -2.91 12.61 -2.76
C ARG A 127 -2.02 11.56 -3.38
N GLY A 128 -2.50 10.33 -3.42
CA GLY A 128 -1.80 9.22 -4.00
C GLY A 128 -2.74 8.08 -4.33
N GLU A 129 -2.18 7.04 -4.90
CA GLU A 129 -2.89 5.82 -5.25
C GLU A 129 -2.04 4.61 -4.85
N ALA A 130 -2.71 3.57 -4.38
CA ALA A 130 -2.10 2.27 -4.14
C ALA A 130 -2.84 1.19 -4.89
N SER A 131 -2.10 0.23 -5.43
CA SER A 131 -2.64 -0.93 -6.13
C SER A 131 -2.00 -2.21 -5.62
N LEU A 132 -2.83 -3.21 -5.33
CA LEU A 132 -2.45 -4.60 -5.06
C LEU A 132 -2.68 -5.44 -6.31
N PHE A 133 -1.68 -6.24 -6.63
CA PHE A 133 -1.68 -7.16 -7.76
C PHE A 133 -1.62 -8.60 -7.25
N ALA A 134 -2.39 -9.47 -7.91
CA ALA A 134 -2.25 -10.92 -7.82
C ALA A 134 -2.30 -11.48 -9.25
N GLU A 135 -1.42 -12.44 -9.57
CA GLU A 135 -1.34 -13.05 -10.92
C GLU A 135 -1.25 -12.01 -12.06
N ASP A 136 -0.38 -11.01 -11.90
CA ASP A 136 -0.15 -9.90 -12.85
C ASP A 136 -1.37 -9.02 -13.16
N ARG A 137 -2.39 -9.03 -12.29
CA ARG A 137 -3.59 -8.23 -12.43
C ARG A 137 -3.82 -7.36 -11.20
N VAL A 138 -4.23 -6.11 -11.40
CA VAL A 138 -4.76 -5.30 -10.30
C VAL A 138 -6.02 -5.97 -9.78
N VAL A 139 -5.99 -6.36 -8.51
CA VAL A 139 -7.15 -6.96 -7.81
C VAL A 139 -7.80 -5.97 -6.85
N PHE A 140 -7.03 -5.00 -6.37
CA PHE A 140 -7.54 -3.93 -5.52
C PHE A 140 -6.74 -2.65 -5.74
N GLY A 141 -7.42 -1.53 -5.89
CA GLY A 141 -6.81 -0.22 -6.06
C GLY A 141 -7.60 0.82 -5.28
N VAL A 142 -6.91 1.71 -4.60
CA VAL A 142 -7.50 2.78 -3.80
C VAL A 142 -6.78 4.09 -4.03
N SER A 143 -7.55 5.17 -4.12
CA SER A 143 -7.01 6.51 -3.91
C SER A 143 -6.81 6.74 -2.42
N MET A 144 -5.81 7.53 -2.09
CA MET A 144 -5.36 7.77 -0.73
C MET A 144 -5.07 9.25 -0.53
N THR A 145 -5.27 9.71 0.71
CA THR A 145 -4.92 11.07 1.12
C THR A 145 -4.03 11.05 2.36
N SER A 146 -3.14 12.03 2.48
CA SER A 146 -2.35 12.27 3.67
C SER A 146 -2.43 13.75 4.05
N ARG A 147 -2.65 14.01 5.34
CA ARG A 147 -2.84 15.38 5.84
C ARG A 147 -1.51 16.12 5.95
N PRO A 148 -1.49 17.46 5.82
CA PRO A 148 -0.32 18.25 6.11
C PRO A 148 0.22 17.98 7.52
N GLY A 149 1.52 17.72 7.63
CA GLY A 149 2.19 17.46 8.91
C GLY A 149 1.98 16.05 9.48
N ALA A 150 1.25 15.16 8.79
CA ALA A 150 1.20 13.75 9.14
C ALA A 150 2.55 13.07 8.89
N ALA A 151 2.76 11.91 9.51
CA ALA A 151 3.90 11.07 9.17
C ALA A 151 3.81 10.67 7.69
N TYR A 152 4.95 10.52 7.00
CA TYR A 152 4.94 10.26 5.55
C TYR A 152 4.22 8.97 5.16
N ASP A 153 4.13 8.00 6.08
CA ASP A 153 3.43 6.74 5.93
C ASP A 153 1.97 6.76 6.45
N ASP A 154 1.51 7.88 7.01
CA ASP A 154 0.13 8.06 7.46
C ASP A 154 -0.76 8.50 6.29
N TRP A 155 -1.19 7.50 5.52
CA TRP A 155 -2.12 7.65 4.43
C TRP A 155 -3.44 6.96 4.75
N GLN A 156 -4.54 7.62 4.40
CA GLN A 156 -5.89 7.13 4.61
C GLN A 156 -6.54 6.83 3.26
N PRO A 157 -7.28 5.72 3.12
CA PRO A 157 -7.99 5.42 1.89
C PRO A 157 -9.16 6.39 1.71
N ALA A 158 -9.43 6.79 0.46
CA ALA A 158 -10.51 7.69 0.12
C ALA A 158 -11.54 7.00 -0.79
N THR A 159 -11.15 6.60 -2.00
CA THR A 159 -12.05 5.95 -2.97
C THR A 159 -11.47 4.65 -3.49
N VAL A 160 -12.35 3.70 -3.80
CA VAL A 160 -11.99 2.49 -4.54
C VAL A 160 -11.83 2.83 -6.02
N GLU A 161 -10.68 2.47 -6.59
CA GLU A 161 -10.35 2.69 -8.02
C GLU A 161 -10.39 1.37 -8.79
N ALA A 162 -10.11 0.25 -8.12
CA ALA A 162 -10.23 -1.08 -8.71
C ALA A 162 -10.62 -2.10 -7.65
N PHE A 163 -11.51 -3.03 -8.00
CA PHE A 163 -11.90 -4.12 -7.09
C PHE A 163 -12.29 -5.37 -7.87
N ARG A 164 -11.60 -6.48 -7.59
CA ARG A 164 -11.89 -7.80 -8.13
C ARG A 164 -11.95 -8.79 -6.97
N PRO A 165 -13.13 -9.26 -6.55
CA PRO A 165 -13.25 -10.22 -5.46
C PRO A 165 -12.36 -11.46 -5.68
N GLY A 166 -11.72 -11.94 -4.62
CA GLY A 166 -10.85 -13.11 -4.71
C GLY A 166 -10.25 -13.52 -3.36
N SER A 167 -9.45 -14.58 -3.37
CA SER A 167 -8.80 -15.13 -2.17
C SER A 167 -7.83 -14.16 -1.51
N TRP A 168 -7.28 -13.20 -2.26
CA TRP A 168 -6.38 -12.14 -1.77
C TRP A 168 -7.00 -11.29 -0.65
N ILE A 169 -8.33 -11.19 -0.57
CA ILE A 169 -9.04 -10.42 0.47
C ILE A 169 -8.67 -10.94 1.86
N ALA A 170 -8.74 -12.26 2.05
CA ALA A 170 -8.45 -12.88 3.34
C ALA A 170 -6.98 -12.66 3.74
N ASP A 171 -6.08 -12.74 2.77
CA ASP A 171 -4.65 -12.50 3.00
C ASP A 171 -4.36 -11.05 3.37
N LEU A 172 -4.95 -10.09 2.64
CA LEU A 172 -4.78 -8.67 2.95
C LEU A 172 -5.26 -8.31 4.36
N LEU A 173 -6.42 -8.82 4.76
CA LEU A 173 -6.93 -8.61 6.11
C LEU A 173 -6.06 -9.31 7.16
N GLU A 174 -5.50 -10.48 6.87
CA GLU A 174 -4.62 -11.17 7.80
C GLU A 174 -3.27 -10.45 7.96
N MET A 175 -2.66 -10.00 6.86
CA MET A 175 -1.47 -9.14 6.86
C MET A 175 -1.68 -7.89 7.73
N HIS A 176 -2.87 -7.26 7.62
CA HIS A 176 -3.22 -6.11 8.45
C HIS A 176 -3.39 -6.45 9.93
N ARG A 177 -3.99 -7.60 10.27
CA ARG A 177 -4.08 -8.07 11.67
C ARG A 177 -2.71 -8.35 12.26
N GLU A 178 -1.82 -8.95 11.48
CA GLU A 178 -0.42 -9.21 11.87
C GLU A 178 0.30 -7.90 12.16
N HIS A 179 0.20 -6.90 11.26
CA HIS A 179 0.72 -5.56 11.50
C HIS A 179 0.22 -4.98 12.83
N ASN A 180 -1.09 -5.00 13.07
CA ASN A 180 -1.70 -4.43 14.27
C ASN A 180 -1.20 -5.14 15.54
N ARG A 181 -1.04 -6.47 15.50
CA ARG A 181 -0.43 -7.23 16.62
C ARG A 181 0.99 -6.77 16.89
N THR A 182 1.81 -6.58 15.84
CA THR A 182 3.18 -6.09 15.98
C THR A 182 3.24 -4.67 16.54
N VAL A 183 2.37 -3.76 16.09
CA VAL A 183 2.27 -2.39 16.63
C VAL A 183 1.90 -2.43 18.11
N GLN A 184 0.86 -3.18 18.48
CA GLN A 184 0.40 -3.28 19.86
C GLN A 184 1.47 -3.87 20.79
N ALA A 185 2.17 -4.91 20.36
CA ALA A 185 3.27 -5.49 21.13
C ALA A 185 4.42 -4.49 21.34
N ALA A 186 4.78 -3.72 20.30
CA ALA A 186 5.80 -2.68 20.40
C ALA A 186 5.38 -1.56 21.36
N GLN A 187 4.12 -1.12 21.30
CA GLN A 187 3.57 -0.11 22.20
C GLN A 187 3.57 -0.59 23.66
N ALA A 188 3.12 -1.82 23.93
CA ALA A 188 3.12 -2.40 25.27
C ALA A 188 4.53 -2.43 25.88
N LYS A 189 5.52 -2.89 25.10
CA LYS A 189 6.93 -2.89 25.52
C LYS A 189 7.44 -1.48 25.85
N ALA A 190 7.13 -0.49 25.01
CA ALA A 190 7.54 0.89 25.26
C ALA A 190 6.90 1.46 26.54
N TRP A 191 5.63 1.14 26.80
CA TRP A 191 4.94 1.51 28.05
C TRP A 191 5.57 0.85 29.28
N ASP A 192 5.93 -0.43 29.20
CA ASP A 192 6.62 -1.15 30.28
C ASP A 192 7.99 -0.54 30.59
N GLU A 193 8.75 -0.15 29.56
CA GLU A 193 10.04 0.53 29.72
C GLU A 193 9.89 1.90 30.40
N VAL A 194 8.90 2.69 29.99
CA VAL A 194 8.60 3.99 30.64
C VAL A 194 8.20 3.79 32.09
N THR A 195 7.35 2.80 32.36
CA THR A 195 6.88 2.47 33.71
C THR A 195 8.04 1.99 34.59
N SER A 196 8.90 1.13 34.06
CA SER A 196 10.10 0.64 34.75
C SER A 196 11.10 1.77 35.05
N ARG A 197 11.34 2.68 34.09
CA ARG A 197 12.18 3.87 34.31
C ARG A 197 11.59 4.80 35.39
N ARG A 198 10.27 5.02 35.37
CA ARG A 198 9.57 5.81 36.40
C ARG A 198 9.68 5.16 37.77
N ALA A 199 9.47 3.85 37.87
CA ALA A 199 9.62 3.11 39.14
C ALA A 199 11.05 3.21 39.68
N ALA A 200 12.07 3.02 38.83
CA ALA A 200 13.47 3.14 39.22
C ALA A 200 13.86 4.56 39.69
N MET A 201 13.22 5.62 39.16
CA MET A 201 13.41 7.00 39.63
C MET A 201 12.72 7.26 40.99
N ILE A 202 11.64 6.55 41.30
CA ILE A 202 10.89 6.71 42.56
C ILE A 202 11.52 5.89 43.69
N SER A 203 12.18 4.77 43.38
CA SER A 203 12.83 3.89 44.36
C SER A 203 14.25 4.32 44.76
N LEU A 204 14.65 5.57 44.52
CA LEU A 204 15.89 6.17 45.01
C LEU A 204 15.63 6.97 46.29
N GLU A 205 15.31 6.26 47.38
CA GLU A 205 15.44 6.64 48.80
C GLU A 205 15.77 5.38 49.61
#